data_AF-G1UTS8-F1
#
_entry.id   AF-G1UTS8-F1
#
_cell.length_a   1.000
_cell.length_b   1.000
_cell.length_c   1.000
_cell.angle_alpha   90.00
_cell.angle_beta   90.00
_cell.angle_gamma   90.00
#
_symmetry.space_group_name_H-M   'P 1'
#
loop_
_entity.id
_entity.type
_entity.pdbx_description
1 polymer ?
#
loop_
_entity_poly.entity_id
_entity_poly.type
_entity_poly.pdbx_seq_one_letter_code
_entity_poly.pdbx_strand_id
1 'polypeptide(L)'
;MWKNVILLGAFAFLLCACGGARNAKLPDGSEGYSINCNGTDNDWADCYNQAADKCDGPYEIVSTNTVGVGNTPMRNIIVKCKK
;
A
#
# COMPACT_ATOMS: atom_id res chain seq x y z
N MET A 1 23.78 16.84 -32.82
CA MET A 1 22.57 16.01 -33.02
C MET A 1 22.00 15.51 -31.68
N TRP A 2 21.87 16.40 -30.67
CA TRP A 2 21.58 15.98 -29.28
C TRP A 2 20.21 16.43 -28.75
N LYS A 3 19.47 17.23 -29.52
CA LYS A 3 18.18 17.81 -29.09
C LYS A 3 16.99 16.83 -29.14
N ASN A 4 17.15 15.67 -29.77
CA ASN A 4 16.03 14.73 -29.98
C ASN A 4 15.95 13.60 -28.93
N VAL A 5 16.91 13.51 -28.00
CA VAL A 5 16.90 12.47 -26.96
C VAL A 5 15.96 12.82 -25.80
N ILE A 6 15.53 14.08 -25.71
CA ILE A 6 14.65 14.58 -24.64
C ILE A 6 13.18 14.16 -24.86
N LEU A 7 12.81 13.74 -26.08
CA LEU A 7 11.41 13.46 -26.46
C LEU A 7 10.99 11.99 -26.33
N LEU A 8 11.88 11.09 -25.89
CA LEU A 8 11.66 9.63 -25.94
C LEU A 8 11.76 8.92 -24.56
N GLY A 9 11.85 9.67 -23.46
CA GLY A 9 12.13 9.11 -22.13
C GLY A 9 11.02 9.24 -21.08
N ALA A 10 9.85 9.80 -21.41
CA ALA A 10 8.80 10.10 -20.43
C ALA A 10 7.70 9.02 -20.33
N PHE A 11 8.01 7.78 -20.69
CA PHE A 11 7.12 6.63 -20.46
C PHE A 11 7.52 5.88 -19.18
N ALA A 12 7.82 6.63 -18.12
CA ALA A 12 8.18 6.07 -16.83
C ALA A 12 6.90 5.69 -16.08
N PHE A 13 6.59 4.39 -16.10
CA PHE A 13 6.11 3.64 -14.95
C PHE A 13 4.98 4.26 -14.11
N LEU A 14 3.77 4.33 -14.65
CA LEU A 14 2.57 4.13 -13.81
C LEU A 14 2.23 2.64 -13.80
N LEU A 15 3.07 1.84 -13.15
CA LEU A 15 2.61 0.56 -12.60
C LEU A 15 1.71 0.91 -11.40
N CYS A 16 0.45 1.22 -11.66
CA CYS A 16 -0.57 1.25 -10.62
C CYS A 16 -0.63 -0.15 -10.01
N ALA A 17 0.02 -0.33 -8.86
CA ALA A 17 -0.02 -1.54 -8.08
C ALA A 17 -1.50 -1.94 -7.87
N CYS A 18 -1.85 -3.13 -8.35
CA CYS A 18 -3.14 -3.77 -8.08
C CYS A 18 -3.19 -4.32 -6.63
N GLY A 19 -2.46 -3.68 -5.71
CA GLY A 19 -2.51 -3.86 -4.26
C GLY A 19 -3.19 -2.62 -3.67
N GLY A 20 -4.43 -2.79 -3.21
CA GLY A 20 -5.32 -1.67 -2.94
C GLY A 20 -5.16 -1.14 -1.52
N ALA A 21 -4.52 0.02 -1.39
CA ALA A 21 -4.73 0.89 -0.23
C ALA A 21 -5.99 1.74 -0.45
N ARG A 22 -6.86 1.81 0.55
CA ARG A 22 -8.12 2.57 0.54
C ARG A 22 -8.19 3.45 1.77
N ASN A 23 -8.80 4.62 1.66
CA ASN A 23 -9.03 5.47 2.82
C ASN A 23 -9.95 4.76 3.82
N ALA A 24 -9.63 4.86 5.10
CA ALA A 24 -10.39 4.31 6.21
C ALA A 24 -10.65 5.40 7.25
N LYS A 25 -11.91 5.47 7.73
CA LYS A 25 -12.28 6.27 8.91
C LYS A 25 -11.97 5.44 10.14
N LEU A 26 -11.12 5.94 11.02
CA LEU A 26 -10.76 5.26 12.26
C LEU A 26 -11.82 5.51 13.34
N PRO A 27 -11.91 4.65 14.38
CA PRO A 27 -12.86 4.81 15.49
C PRO A 27 -12.66 6.10 16.29
N ASP A 28 -11.44 6.64 16.32
CA ASP A 28 -11.11 7.91 16.95
C ASP A 28 -11.55 9.13 16.11
N GLY A 29 -12.20 8.90 14.96
CA GLY A 29 -12.63 9.93 14.03
C GLY A 29 -11.55 10.41 13.06
N SER A 30 -10.31 9.96 13.22
CA SER A 30 -9.20 10.32 12.33
C SER A 30 -9.26 9.56 11.00
N GLU A 31 -8.51 10.06 10.00
CA GLU A 31 -8.33 9.38 8.72
C GLU A 31 -7.09 8.50 8.74
N GLY A 32 -7.17 7.37 8.04
CA GLY A 32 -6.06 6.47 7.81
C GLY A 32 -6.31 5.63 6.55
N TYR A 33 -5.56 4.54 6.41
CA TYR A 33 -5.57 3.72 5.21
C TYR A 33 -5.76 2.25 5.57
N SER A 34 -6.72 1.58 4.92
CA SER A 34 -6.81 0.13 4.88
C SER A 34 -6.01 -0.39 3.70
N ILE A 35 -5.02 -1.22 3.96
CA ILE A 35 -4.06 -1.74 3.00
C ILE A 35 -4.30 -3.23 2.88
N ASN A 36 -4.69 -3.63 1.69
CA ASN A 36 -4.98 -5.02 1.37
C ASN A 36 -3.80 -5.61 0.60
N CYS A 37 -3.01 -6.41 1.30
CA CYS A 37 -1.72 -6.96 0.87
C CYS A 37 -1.88 -8.44 0.53
N ASN A 38 -2.98 -8.75 -0.17
CA ASN A 38 -3.26 -10.09 -0.68
C ASN A 38 -2.21 -10.43 -1.74
N GLY A 39 -1.16 -11.14 -1.33
CA GLY A 39 -0.06 -11.57 -2.18
C GLY A 39 0.22 -13.05 -2.02
N THR A 40 0.86 -13.62 -3.04
CA THR A 40 1.34 -15.02 -3.09
C THR A 40 2.39 -15.32 -2.03
N ASP A 41 3.09 -14.29 -1.54
CA ASP A 41 4.07 -14.41 -0.47
C ASP A 41 3.36 -14.18 0.86
N ASN A 42 3.43 -15.18 1.72
CA ASN A 42 2.71 -15.23 2.99
C ASN A 42 3.28 -14.26 4.04
N ASP A 43 3.75 -13.08 3.63
CA ASP A 43 4.49 -12.16 4.49
C ASP A 43 3.77 -10.83 4.70
N TRP A 44 3.72 -10.43 5.98
CA TRP A 44 3.27 -9.10 6.40
C TRP A 44 4.20 -7.98 5.91
N ALA A 45 5.42 -8.32 5.46
CA ALA A 45 6.39 -7.37 4.94
C ALA A 45 5.82 -6.52 3.81
N ASP A 46 5.03 -7.12 2.91
CA ASP A 46 4.39 -6.39 1.81
C ASP A 46 3.37 -5.36 2.32
N CYS A 47 2.59 -5.72 3.35
CA CYS A 47 1.68 -4.78 4.01
C CYS A 47 2.42 -3.58 4.59
N TYR A 48 3.56 -3.82 5.23
CA TYR A 48 4.36 -2.78 5.87
C TYR A 48 5.04 -1.86 4.85
N ASN A 49 5.56 -2.42 3.77
CA ASN A 49 6.14 -1.65 2.67
C ASN A 49 5.07 -0.78 1.99
N GLN A 50 3.90 -1.35 1.68
CA GLN A 50 2.78 -0.58 1.14
C GLN A 50 2.32 0.52 2.11
N ALA A 51 2.34 0.29 3.42
CA ALA A 51 2.02 1.32 4.41
C ALA A 51 3.03 2.45 4.44
N ALA A 52 4.32 2.13 4.42
CA ALA A 52 5.38 3.12 4.35
C ALA A 52 5.26 3.98 3.09
N ASP A 53 5.04 3.34 1.93
CA ASP A 53 4.88 4.03 0.65
C ASP A 53 3.62 4.93 0.63
N LYS A 54 2.52 4.49 1.25
CA LYS A 54 1.27 5.27 1.30
C LYS A 54 1.35 6.45 2.27
N CYS A 55 2.07 6.28 3.37
CA CYS A 55 2.24 7.34 4.37
C CYS A 55 3.42 8.26 4.08
N ASP A 56 4.28 7.94 3.11
CA ASP A 56 5.53 8.65 2.81
C ASP A 56 6.37 8.90 4.07
N GLY A 57 6.36 7.94 4.99
CA GLY A 57 6.87 8.16 6.35
C GLY A 57 6.35 7.18 7.41
N PRO A 58 6.58 7.50 8.69
CA PRO A 58 6.19 6.63 9.80
C PRO A 58 4.67 6.49 9.88
N TYR A 59 4.22 5.30 10.27
CA TYR A 59 2.81 5.01 10.44
C TYR A 59 2.57 4.22 11.73
N GLU A 60 1.34 4.26 12.21
CA GLU A 60 0.84 3.41 13.28
C GLU A 60 -0.05 2.33 12.69
N ILE A 61 0.14 1.08 13.13
CA ILE A 61 -0.81 0.02 12.82
C ILE A 61 -1.92 0.09 13.86
N VAL A 62 -3.13 0.42 13.41
CA VAL A 62 -4.30 0.51 14.28
C VAL A 62 -5.12 -0.77 14.30
N SER A 63 -5.01 -1.58 13.24
CA SER A 63 -5.64 -2.89 13.17
C SER A 63 -4.94 -3.79 12.18
N THR A 64 -4.93 -5.09 12.47
CA THR A 64 -4.46 -6.15 11.56
C THR A 64 -5.55 -7.19 11.43
N ASN A 65 -5.86 -7.58 10.21
CA ASN A 65 -6.89 -8.57 9.92
C ASN A 65 -6.32 -9.65 8.99
N THR A 66 -6.63 -10.90 9.31
CA THR A 66 -6.33 -12.05 8.47
C THR A 66 -7.61 -12.81 8.20
N VAL A 67 -8.02 -12.88 6.94
CA VAL A 67 -9.17 -13.67 6.50
C VAL A 67 -8.69 -14.86 5.68
N GLY A 68 -9.10 -16.06 6.06
CA GLY A 68 -8.85 -17.26 5.25
C GLY A 68 -9.88 -17.33 4.12
N VAL A 69 -9.42 -17.30 2.86
CA VAL A 69 -10.26 -17.61 1.70
C VAL A 69 -9.78 -18.95 1.13
N GLY A 70 -10.46 -20.02 1.52
CA GLY A 70 -9.99 -21.39 1.26
C GLY A 70 -8.71 -21.68 2.04
N ASN A 71 -7.66 -22.14 1.33
CA ASN A 71 -6.34 -22.39 1.92
C ASN A 71 -5.40 -21.16 1.86
N THR A 72 -5.89 -20.02 1.39
CA THR A 72 -5.08 -18.81 1.20
C THR A 72 -5.37 -17.79 2.30
N PRO A 73 -4.39 -17.43 3.16
CA PRO A 73 -4.56 -16.36 4.12
C PRO A 73 -4.45 -15.00 3.42
N MET A 74 -5.56 -14.27 3.37
CA MET A 74 -5.59 -12.87 2.95
C MET A 74 -5.28 -11.97 4.14
N ARG A 75 -4.47 -10.94 3.92
CA ARG A 75 -4.00 -10.04 4.97
C ARG A 75 -4.38 -8.60 4.66
N ASN A 76 -4.85 -7.92 5.69
CA ASN A 76 -5.20 -6.51 5.64
C ASN A 76 -4.65 -5.83 6.89
N ILE A 77 -4.12 -4.62 6.73
CA ILE A 77 -3.82 -3.74 7.86
C ILE A 77 -4.57 -2.43 7.71
N ILE A 78 -4.95 -1.83 8.84
CA ILE A 78 -5.40 -0.45 8.90
C ILE A 78 -4.29 0.33 9.58
N VAL A 79 -3.85 1.39 8.93
CA VAL A 79 -2.78 2.26 9.41
C VAL A 79 -3.21 3.71 9.51
N LYS A 80 -2.60 4.44 10.44
CA LYS A 80 -2.69 5.90 10.57
C LYS A 80 -1.32 6.48 10.31
N CYS A 81 -1.19 7.38 9.34
CA CYS A 81 0.09 8.02 9.08
C CYS A 81 0.45 8.96 10.23
N LYS A 82 1.71 8.90 10.69
CA LYS A 82 2.27 9.84 11.66
C LYS A 82 2.95 10.95 10.88
N LYS A 83 2.45 12.17 11.01
CA LYS A 83 3.13 13.38 10.52
C LYS A 83 4.04 13.94 11.60
#